data_AF-A0A2X4URI5-F1
#
_entry.id   AF-A0A2X4URI5-F1
#
_cell.length_a   1.000
_cell.length_b   1.000
_cell.length_c   1.000
_cell.angle_alpha   90.00
_cell.angle_beta   90.00
_cell.angle_gamma   90.00
#
_symmetry.space_group_name_H-M   'P 1'
#
loop_
_entity.id
_entity.type
_entity.pdbx_description
1 polymer ?
#
loop_
_entity_poly.entity_id
_entity_poly.type
_entity_poly.pdbx_seq_one_letter_code
_entity_poly.pdbx_strand_id
1 'polypeptide(L)' 'MYLGVLALGLLLVLSGLAIWKPVQLQGLVGLFGGFDTARYVHFFAMSAIGLFVVIHLLMVIIVPRTLWAMITGWQT' A
#
# COMPACT_ATOMS: atom_id res chain seq x y z
N MET A 1 -2.26 -5.89 -10.76
CA MET A 1 -1.55 -4.71 -10.23
C MET A 1 -2.50 -3.76 -9.51
N TYR A 2 -3.45 -3.11 -10.19
CA TYR A 2 -4.30 -2.07 -9.59
C TYR A 2 -5.22 -2.52 -8.44
N LEU A 3 -6.01 -3.60 -8.60
CA LEU A 3 -6.86 -4.09 -7.50
C LEU A 3 -6.04 -4.49 -6.26
N GLY A 4 -4.86 -5.09 -6.49
CA GLY A 4 -3.93 -5.46 -5.42
C GLY A 4 -3.40 -4.25 -4.65
N VAL A 5 -2.91 -3.21 -5.34
CA VAL A 5 -2.40 -2.01 -4.67
C VAL A 5 -3.52 -1.23 -3.96
N LEU A 6 -4.73 -1.20 -4.50
CA LEU A 6 -5.89 -0.59 -3.83
C LEU A 6 -6.27 -1.33 -2.54
N ALA A 7 -6.32 -2.66 -2.58
CA ALA A 7 -6.58 -3.47 -1.39
C ALA A 7 -5.48 -3.32 -0.34
N LEU A 8 -4.20 -3.33 -0.76
CA LEU A 8 -3.07 -3.07 0.13
C LEU A 8 -3.12 -1.67 0.75
N GLY A 9 -3.45 -0.65 -0.03
CA GLY A 9 -3.62 0.72 0.46
C GLY A 9 -4.72 0.82 1.53
N LEU A 10 -5.88 0.20 1.29
CA LEU A 10 -6.96 0.14 2.29
C LEU A 10 -6.49 -0.55 3.58
N LEU A 11 -5.83 -1.70 3.45
CA LEU A 11 -5.32 -2.46 4.60
C LEU A 11 -4.25 -1.67 5.37
N LEU A 12 -3.37 -0.93 4.67
CA LEU A 12 -2.37 -0.04 5.28
C LEU A 12 -3.02 1.06 6.11
N VAL A 13 -4.06 1.70 5.57
CA VAL A 13 -4.81 2.76 6.26
C VAL A 13 -5.52 2.21 7.50
N LEU A 14 -6.25 1.10 7.36
CA LEU A 14 -6.99 0.50 8.48
C LEU A 14 -6.06 0.02 9.60
N SER A 15 -4.96 -0.66 9.26
CA SER A 15 -3.96 -1.09 10.24
C SER A 15 -3.21 0.09 10.87
N GLY A 16 -2.92 1.14 10.10
CA GLY A 16 -2.31 2.37 10.61
C GLY A 16 -3.22 3.12 11.59
N LEU A 17 -4.52 3.21 11.28
CA LEU A 17 -5.52 3.77 12.20
C LEU A 17 -5.61 2.97 13.51
N ALA A 18 -5.60 1.64 13.41
CA ALA A 18 -5.58 0.76 14.58
C ALA A 18 -4.35 0.97 15.47
N ILE A 19 -3.17 1.22 14.87
CA ILE A 19 -1.93 1.48 15.60
C ILE A 19 -1.89 2.90 16.20
N TRP A 20 -2.47 3.90 15.51
CA TRP A 20 -2.40 5.30 15.93
C TRP A 20 -3.22 5.59 17.19
N LYS A 21 -4.44 5.03 17.29
CA LYS A 21 -5.35 5.24 18.43
C LYS A 21 -5.96 3.92 18.93
N PRO A 22 -5.15 3.03 19.52
CA PRO A 22 -5.59 1.67 19.81
C PRO A 22 -6.72 1.58 20.86
N VAL A 23 -6.76 2.51 21.81
CA VAL A 23 -7.79 2.53 22.87
C VAL A 23 -9.13 3.06 22.32
N GLN A 24 -9.09 4.15 21.55
CA GLN A 24 -10.29 4.74 20.94
C GLN A 24 -10.86 3.86 19.82
N LEU A 25 -10.00 3.14 19.09
CA LEU A 25 -10.36 2.26 17.98
C LEU A 25 -10.23 0.77 18.35
N GLN A 26 -10.53 0.41 19.60
CA GLN A 26 -10.41 -0.96 20.10
C GLN A 26 -11.16 -2.01 19.27
N GLY A 27 -12.31 -1.66 18.67
CA GLY A 27 -13.03 -2.56 17.77
C GLY A 27 -12.23 -2.87 16.50
N LEU A 28 -11.55 -1.87 15.94
CA LEU A 28 -10.68 -2.05 14.77
C LEU A 28 -9.43 -2.86 15.11
N VAL A 29 -8.82 -2.60 16.28
CA VAL A 29 -7.71 -3.39 16.81
C VAL A 29 -8.14 -4.86 17.00
N GLY A 30 -9.36 -5.09 17.50
CA GLY A 30 -9.95 -6.42 17.65
C GLY A 30 -10.13 -7.15 16.32
N LEU A 31 -10.53 -6.45 15.25
CA LEU A 31 -10.61 -7.03 13.89
C LEU A 31 -9.26 -7.52 13.37
N PHE A 32 -8.17 -6.86 13.75
CA PHE A 32 -6.82 -7.32 13.42
C PHE A 32 -6.27 -8.40 14.37
N GLY A 33 -7.02 -8.80 15.41
CA GLY A 33 -6.58 -9.79 16.38
C GLY A 33 -5.65 -9.23 17.46
N GLY A 34 -5.70 -7.93 17.73
CA GLY A 34 -4.90 -7.26 18.75
C GLY A 34 -3.87 -6.28 18.20
N PHE A 35 -3.28 -5.49 19.10
CA PHE A 35 -2.34 -4.42 18.74
C PHE A 35 -1.05 -4.96 18.13
N ASP A 36 -0.49 -6.04 18.69
CA ASP A 36 0.70 -6.69 18.14
C ASP A 36 0.47 -7.22 16.73
N THR A 37 -0.65 -7.93 16.52
CA THR A 37 -1.04 -8.45 15.20
C THR A 37 -1.25 -7.32 14.19
N ALA A 38 -1.88 -6.20 14.59
CA ALA A 38 -2.05 -5.04 13.73
C ALA A 38 -0.71 -4.46 13.23
N ARG A 39 0.34 -4.48 14.05
CA ARG A 39 1.69 -4.02 13.65
C ARG A 39 2.32 -4.95 12.61
N TYR A 40 2.20 -6.26 12.80
CA TYR A 40 2.69 -7.22 11.80
C TYR A 40 1.97 -7.05 10.48
N VAL A 41 0.64 -6.94 10.51
CA VAL A 41 -0.20 -6.71 9.32
C VAL A 41 0.22 -5.42 8.61
N HIS A 42 0.43 -4.33 9.35
CA HIS A 42 0.89 -3.06 8.78
C HIS A 42 2.28 -3.18 8.12
N PHE A 43 3.22 -3.87 8.78
CA PHE A 43 4.57 -4.06 8.26
C PHE A 43 4.60 -4.90 6.97
N PHE A 44 3.82 -5.98 6.92
CA PHE A 44 3.70 -6.81 5.72
C PHE A 44 3.04 -6.03 4.57
N ALA A 45 2.04 -5.21 4.87
CA ALA A 45 1.39 -4.36 3.88
C ALA A 45 2.32 -3.26 3.35
N MET A 46 3.15 -2.64 4.21
CA MET A 46 4.19 -1.70 3.78
C MET A 46 5.21 -2.38 2.85
N SER A 47 5.65 -3.59 3.22
CA SER A 47 6.59 -4.38 2.43
C SER A 47 6.02 -4.78 1.06
N ALA A 48 4.74 -5.18 1.01
CA ALA A 48 4.03 -5.51 -0.22
C ALA A 48 3.86 -4.30 -1.15
N ILE A 49 3.57 -3.11 -0.60
CA ILE A 49 3.55 -1.86 -1.37
C ILE A 49 4.94 -1.52 -1.89
N GLY A 50 5.99 -1.69 -1.07
CA GLY A 50 7.38 -1.50 -1.50
C GLY A 50 7.73 -2.40 -2.70
N LEU A 51 7.39 -3.69 -2.63
CA LEU A 51 7.57 -4.63 -3.74
C LEU A 51 6.78 -4.19 -4.98
N PHE A 52 5.53 -3.76 -4.81
CA PHE A 52 4.72 -3.23 -5.91
C PHE A 52 5.40 -2.05 -6.59
N VAL A 53 5.94 -1.09 -5.84
CA VAL A 53 6.66 0.07 -6.39
C VAL A 53 7.86 -0.39 -7.22
N VAL A 54 8.67 -1.32 -6.70
CA VAL A 54 9.82 -1.87 -7.43
C VAL A 54 9.38 -2.49 -8.76
N ILE A 55 8.38 -3.37 -8.73
CA ILE A 55 7.86 -4.05 -9.93
C ILE A 55 7.27 -3.03 -10.91
N HIS A 56 6.50 -2.05 -10.42
CA HIS A 56 5.88 -1.02 -11.24
C HIS A 56 6.94 -0.16 -11.94
N LEU A 57 7.97 0.28 -11.21
CA LEU A 57 9.08 1.04 -11.78
C LEU A 57 9.87 0.23 -12.81
N LEU A 58 10.10 -1.07 -12.57
CA LEU A 58 10.74 -1.95 -13.57
C LEU A 58 9.94 -1.98 -14.88
N MET A 59 8.63 -2.17 -14.82
CA MET A 59 7.76 -2.15 -16.01
C MET A 59 7.87 -0.83 -16.77
N VAL A 60 7.86 0.28 -16.02
CA VAL A 60 7.90 1.63 -16.55
C VAL A 60 9.27 1.97 -17.16
N ILE A 61 10.38 1.45 -16.61
CA ILE A 61 11.74 1.62 -17.15
C ILE A 61 11.95 0.78 -18.41
N ILE A 62 11.36 -0.42 -18.49
CA ILE A 62 11.43 -1.28 -19.68
C ILE A 62 10.79 -0.59 -20.91
N VAL A 63 9.75 0.22 -20.71
CA VAL A 63 9.08 0.97 -21.78
C VAL A 63 9.13 2.48 -21.50
N PRO A 64 10.26 3.16 -21.76
CA PRO A 64 10.48 4.53 -21.29
C PRO A 64 9.56 5.57 -21.94
N ARG A 65 8.89 5.25 -23.06
CA ARG A 65 7.85 6.13 -23.63
C ARG A 65 6.70 6.36 -22.64
N THR A 66 6.37 5.39 -21.80
CA THR A 66 5.29 5.54 -20.81
C THR A 66 5.66 6.55 -19.72
N LEU A 67 6.94 6.67 -19.37
CA LEU A 67 7.41 7.71 -18.44
C LEU A 67 7.16 9.10 -18.99
N TRP A 68 7.57 9.32 -20.25
CA TRP A 68 7.36 10.60 -20.90
C TRP A 68 5.87 10.94 -20.98
N ALA A 69 5.02 9.99 -21.38
CA ALA A 69 3.58 10.19 -21.42
C ALA A 69 2.96 10.52 -20.05
N MET A 70 3.48 9.95 -18.95
CA MET A 70 3.01 10.28 -17.59
C MET A 70 3.40 11.70 -17.16
N ILE A 71 4.56 12.20 -17.57
CA ILE A 71 5.05 13.53 -17.18
C ILE A 71 4.46 14.63 -18.08
N THR A 72 4.44 14.42 -19.39
CA THR A 72 4.03 15.44 -20.36
C THR A 72 2.53 15.40 -20.68
N GLY A 73 1.83 14.31 -20.32
CA GLY A 73 0.44 14.09 -20.69
C GLY A 73 0.20 13.87 -22.19
N TRP A 74 1.27 13.80 -22.99
CA TRP A 74 1.22 13.67 -24.44
C TRP A 74 1.83 12.33 -24.87
N GLN A 75 1.07 11.52 -25.62
CA GLN A 75 1.57 10.31 -26.25
C GLN A 75 1.68 10.52 -27.76
N THR A 76 2.89 10.35 -28.32
CA THR A 76 3.15 10.20 -29.76
C THR A 76 3.15 8.74 -30.17
#